data_AF-A0A7X4BK03-F1
#
_entry.id   AF-A0A7X4BK03-F1
#
_cell.length_a   1.000
_cell.length_b   1.000
_cell.length_c   1.000
_cell.angle_alpha   90.00
_cell.angle_beta   90.00
_cell.angle_gamma   90.00
#
_symmetry.space_group_name_H-M   'P 1'
#
loop_
_entity.id
_entity.type
_entity.pdbx_description
1 polymer ?
#
loop_
_entity_poly.entity_id
_entity_poly.type
_entity_poly.pdbx_seq_one_letter_code
_entity_poly.pdbx_strand_id
1 'polypeptide(L)'
;MRSLKRACTLVFILLSMAAPLRAQEETGPRPLSDSQINQGRTLVESGNFTEALSILRPLAMDQPGDSPQLDVLFLVGLAALGAAEHPEIPKAERKDYLNEAIDAFHRILVLRPELVRVRLELARAFYVKGDDRLSRKEFERVLAEDLPPPVVANIRTFLTSIRQRRRWSGYFGMALAPDTNITGSATDDTVYIADPFFGSGQLLPADYDPDLRSGLGLRVWGGGEYEHPLSPRVRLRAGGGVSRTEYEGRELDSTSLFAHGGPRWLASGRTDMSLLASARRSWRGSEPQYGDLGARFELSHFLSRRVLVRTQASHHQRSYDEDVHLDGPRSDFSLTGLWQATPTMRLEATVGLSREQTESELWRNGDQSVGLGTSIDLPRGFTVGLNGDYRWTNYDGRGSVLPWLASEDSRRDRTQTFGISLYNRGFTVQGFSPKLVVTRETRESNAQLQDYEKTRVELQFVRLL
;
A
#
# COMPACT_ATOMS: atom_id res chain seq x y z
N MET A 1 28.43 1.44 0.77
CA MET A 1 28.35 0.43 1.88
C MET A 1 28.38 1.00 3.31
N ARG A 2 29.20 2.03 3.63
CA ARG A 2 29.25 2.60 5.01
C ARG A 2 27.96 3.31 5.45
N SER A 3 27.26 3.97 4.52
CA SER A 3 25.94 4.59 4.76
C SER A 3 24.84 3.56 5.02
N LEU A 4 24.81 2.48 4.23
CA LEU A 4 23.86 1.37 4.40
C LEU A 4 24.06 0.64 5.73
N LYS A 5 25.32 0.40 6.16
CA LYS A 5 25.61 -0.18 7.48
C LYS A 5 25.10 0.74 8.61
N ARG A 6 25.38 2.04 8.56
CA ARG A 6 24.91 3.01 9.58
C ARG A 6 23.39 3.18 9.60
N ALA A 7 22.74 3.19 8.43
CA ALA A 7 21.29 3.24 8.31
C ALA A 7 20.62 1.95 8.79
N CYS A 8 21.17 0.78 8.45
CA CYS A 8 20.75 -0.50 9.03
C CYS A 8 20.97 -0.53 10.53
N THR A 9 22.06 0.03 11.07
CA THR A 9 22.28 0.12 12.53
C THR A 9 21.25 1.05 13.19
N LEU A 10 20.88 2.18 12.59
CA LEU A 10 19.83 3.07 13.10
C LEU A 10 18.42 2.46 13.02
N VAL A 11 18.12 1.75 11.93
CA VAL A 11 16.87 1.00 11.77
C VAL A 11 16.82 -0.19 12.73
N PHE A 12 17.94 -0.89 12.95
CA PHE A 12 18.05 -1.96 13.94
C PHE A 12 17.94 -1.41 15.35
N ILE A 13 18.46 -0.21 15.65
CA ILE A 13 18.29 0.47 16.95
C ILE A 13 16.83 0.89 17.15
N LEU A 14 16.14 1.40 16.12
CA LEU A 14 14.72 1.77 16.19
C LEU A 14 13.78 0.55 16.25
N LEU A 15 14.17 -0.60 15.68
CA LEU A 15 13.47 -1.89 15.83
C LEU A 15 13.87 -2.64 17.11
N SER A 16 15.07 -2.41 17.65
CA SER A 16 15.54 -2.96 18.92
C SER A 16 15.16 -2.10 20.12
N MET A 17 14.65 -0.89 19.90
CA MET A 17 13.79 -0.18 20.86
C MET A 17 12.43 -0.86 20.93
N ALA A 18 12.42 -2.17 21.19
CA ALA A 18 11.45 -2.68 22.13
C ALA A 18 11.58 -1.79 23.36
N ALA A 19 10.49 -1.13 23.75
CA ALA A 19 10.45 -0.37 24.98
C ALA A 19 11.14 -1.18 26.10
N PRO A 20 11.92 -0.56 26.99
CA PRO A 20 12.39 -1.28 28.16
C PRO A 20 11.15 -1.91 28.78
N LEU A 21 11.16 -3.24 28.92
CA LEU A 21 10.28 -3.91 29.86
C LEU A 21 10.58 -3.23 31.20
N ARG A 22 9.80 -2.20 31.55
CA ARG A 22 9.62 -1.85 32.94
C ARG A 22 9.03 -3.11 33.52
N ALA A 23 9.85 -3.82 34.29
CA ALA A 23 9.39 -4.76 35.28
C ALA A 23 8.50 -3.96 36.23
N GLN A 24 7.23 -3.85 35.85
CA GLN A 24 6.18 -3.41 36.73
C GLN A 24 6.03 -4.56 37.72
N GLU A 25 6.21 -4.26 39.00
CA GLU A 25 6.04 -5.21 40.09
C GLU A 25 4.83 -6.09 39.80
N GLU A 26 5.05 -7.39 39.73
CA GLU A 26 3.99 -8.39 39.63
C GLU A 26 3.12 -8.26 40.87
N THR A 27 2.10 -7.40 40.81
CA THR A 27 0.88 -7.65 41.57
C THR A 27 0.33 -8.95 41.01
N GLY A 28 0.56 -10.05 41.74
CA GLY A 28 0.17 -11.39 41.33
C GLY A 28 -1.27 -11.47 40.82
N PRO A 29 -1.59 -12.45 39.95
CA PRO A 29 -2.89 -12.52 39.30
C PRO A 29 -4.01 -12.49 40.34
N ARG A 30 -4.90 -11.49 40.27
CA ARG A 30 -6.21 -11.61 40.92
C ARG A 30 -6.86 -12.86 40.31
N PRO A 31 -7.27 -13.84 41.12
CA PRO A 31 -7.92 -15.02 40.58
C PRO A 31 -9.15 -14.56 39.79
N LEU A 32 -9.16 -14.86 38.50
CA LEU A 32 -10.34 -14.71 37.64
C LEU A 32 -11.43 -15.56 38.30
N SER A 33 -12.44 -14.93 38.89
CA SER A 33 -13.60 -15.68 39.34
C SER A 33 -14.45 -15.91 38.09
N ASP A 34 -14.56 -17.17 37.65
CA ASP A 34 -15.44 -17.56 36.53
C ASP A 34 -16.87 -17.01 36.73
N SER A 35 -17.26 -16.82 37.99
CA SER A 35 -18.51 -16.16 38.39
C SER A 35 -18.62 -14.71 37.91
N GLN A 36 -17.58 -13.89 38.05
CA GLN A 36 -17.60 -12.48 37.57
C GLN A 36 -17.62 -12.40 36.04
N ILE A 37 -16.89 -13.29 35.35
CA ILE A 37 -16.90 -13.35 33.88
C ILE A 37 -18.29 -13.76 33.38
N ASN A 38 -18.91 -14.76 34.00
CA ASN A 38 -20.26 -15.21 33.66
C ASN A 38 -21.30 -14.13 33.97
N GLN A 39 -21.18 -13.43 35.10
CA GLN A 39 -22.05 -12.29 35.41
C GLN A 39 -21.92 -11.19 34.36
N GLY A 40 -20.69 -10.80 34.00
CA GLY A 40 -20.43 -9.82 32.95
C GLY A 40 -21.02 -10.25 31.59
N ARG A 41 -20.90 -11.54 31.23
CA ARG A 41 -21.51 -12.11 30.02
C ARG A 41 -23.03 -11.97 30.04
N THR A 42 -23.69 -12.36 31.13
CA THR A 42 -25.14 -12.22 31.28
C THR A 42 -25.60 -10.77 31.14
N LEU A 43 -24.85 -9.82 31.72
CA LEU A 43 -25.15 -8.39 31.59
C LEU A 43 -24.99 -7.87 30.16
N VAL A 44 -23.98 -8.35 29.41
CA VAL A 44 -23.85 -8.03 27.98
C VAL A 44 -25.02 -8.58 27.18
N GLU A 45 -25.43 -9.83 27.43
CA GLU A 45 -26.56 -10.47 26.76
C GLU A 45 -27.90 -9.80 27.10
N SER A 46 -28.05 -9.25 28.31
CA SER A 46 -29.24 -8.52 28.73
C SER A 46 -29.26 -7.04 28.31
N GLY A 47 -28.20 -6.53 27.67
CA GLY A 47 -28.09 -5.14 27.25
C GLY A 47 -27.64 -4.15 28.33
N ASN A 48 -27.26 -4.63 29.52
CA ASN A 48 -26.79 -3.82 30.65
C ASN A 48 -25.29 -3.51 30.52
N PHE A 49 -24.93 -2.79 29.46
CA PHE A 49 -23.54 -2.65 29.02
C PHE A 49 -22.62 -1.90 30.00
N THR A 50 -23.11 -0.81 30.61
CA THR A 50 -22.31 -0.01 31.56
C THR A 50 -22.02 -0.79 32.84
N GLU A 51 -23.01 -1.55 33.33
CA GLU A 51 -22.84 -2.45 34.46
C GLU A 51 -21.86 -3.59 34.12
N ALA A 52 -22.00 -4.19 32.95
CA ALA A 52 -21.04 -5.20 32.45
C ALA A 52 -19.60 -4.65 32.44
N LEU A 53 -19.39 -3.43 31.92
CA LEU A 53 -18.07 -2.81 31.87
C LEU A 53 -17.48 -2.55 33.26
N SER A 54 -18.31 -2.24 34.26
CA SER A 54 -17.86 -2.03 35.64
C SER A 54 -17.25 -3.31 36.25
N ILE A 55 -17.74 -4.48 35.84
CA ILE A 55 -17.25 -5.79 36.28
C ILE A 55 -16.09 -6.27 35.42
N LEU A 56 -16.17 -6.07 34.10
CA LEU A 56 -15.23 -6.64 33.14
C LEU A 56 -13.92 -5.85 33.02
N ARG A 57 -13.95 -4.51 33.10
CA ARG A 57 -12.73 -3.68 32.97
C ARG A 57 -11.65 -4.03 33.99
N PRO A 58 -11.95 -4.23 35.29
CA PRO A 58 -10.94 -4.63 36.27
C PRO A 58 -10.32 -6.02 36.03
N LEU A 59 -10.97 -6.85 35.21
CA LEU A 59 -10.49 -8.19 34.85
C LEU A 59 -9.66 -8.19 33.56
N ALA A 60 -9.75 -7.12 32.75
CA ALA A 60 -9.02 -7.00 31.51
C ALA A 60 -7.55 -6.61 31.79
N MET A 61 -6.63 -7.54 31.53
CA MET A 61 -5.19 -7.29 31.65
C MET A 61 -4.66 -6.51 30.43
N ASP A 62 -3.59 -5.74 30.61
CA ASP A 62 -2.92 -4.99 29.54
C ASP A 62 -2.27 -5.88 28.48
N GLN A 63 -1.74 -7.05 28.87
CA GLN A 63 -1.19 -8.05 27.95
C GLN A 63 -1.87 -9.40 28.17
N PRO A 64 -2.93 -9.74 27.41
CA PRO A 64 -3.61 -11.01 27.57
C PRO A 64 -2.72 -12.17 27.10
N GLY A 65 -2.37 -13.09 27.99
CA GLY A 65 -1.51 -14.24 27.69
C GLY A 65 -2.29 -15.49 27.25
N ASP A 66 -3.47 -15.71 27.82
CA ASP A 66 -4.23 -16.97 27.73
C ASP A 66 -5.69 -16.77 27.24
N SER A 67 -6.35 -17.87 26.86
CA SER A 67 -7.73 -17.87 26.35
C SER A 67 -8.75 -17.15 27.24
N PRO A 68 -8.78 -17.34 28.58
CA PRO A 68 -9.76 -16.67 29.43
C PRO A 68 -9.64 -15.13 29.41
N GLN A 69 -8.42 -14.62 29.28
CA GLN A 69 -8.18 -13.17 29.21
C GLN A 69 -8.62 -12.59 27.86
N LEU A 70 -8.51 -13.37 26.78
CA LEU A 70 -9.07 -13.00 25.47
C LEU A 70 -10.60 -12.96 25.52
N ASP A 71 -11.24 -13.88 26.25
CA ASP A 71 -12.70 -13.89 26.43
C ASP A 71 -13.18 -12.66 27.22
N VAL A 72 -12.47 -12.27 28.29
CA VAL A 72 -12.77 -11.04 29.04
C VAL A 72 -12.66 -9.82 28.13
N LEU A 73 -11.58 -9.69 27.36
CA LEU A 73 -11.43 -8.58 26.41
C LEU A 73 -12.52 -8.58 25.33
N PHE A 74 -12.94 -9.76 24.87
CA PHE A 74 -14.02 -9.85 23.89
C PHE A 74 -15.33 -9.34 24.48
N LEU A 75 -15.64 -9.69 25.73
CA LEU A 75 -16.80 -9.19 26.46
C LEU A 75 -16.71 -7.67 26.72
N VAL A 76 -15.53 -7.14 27.09
CA VAL A 76 -15.31 -5.68 27.19
C VAL A 76 -15.61 -5.01 25.86
N GLY A 77 -15.10 -5.53 24.75
CA GLY A 77 -15.32 -4.97 23.42
C GLY A 77 -16.81 -4.98 23.02
N LEU A 78 -17.52 -6.08 23.29
CA LEU A 78 -18.96 -6.16 23.06
C LEU A 78 -19.75 -5.17 23.92
N ALA A 79 -19.43 -5.10 25.22
CA ALA A 79 -20.10 -4.19 26.14
C ALA A 79 -19.86 -2.73 25.75
N ALA A 80 -18.63 -2.35 25.43
CA ALA A 80 -18.29 -1.01 24.98
C ALA A 80 -18.99 -0.64 23.67
N LEU A 81 -19.01 -1.55 22.68
CA LEU A 81 -19.74 -1.32 21.43
C LEU A 81 -21.26 -1.16 21.68
N GLY A 82 -21.84 -2.02 22.52
CA GLY A 82 -23.24 -1.93 22.94
C GLY A 82 -23.57 -0.62 23.64
N ALA A 83 -22.74 -0.18 24.59
CA ALA A 83 -22.88 1.11 25.27
C ALA A 83 -22.82 2.27 24.29
N ALA A 84 -21.90 2.25 23.32
CA ALA A 84 -21.80 3.30 22.31
C ALA A 84 -23.04 3.41 21.41
N GLU A 85 -23.73 2.31 21.16
CA GLU A 85 -24.97 2.28 20.38
C GLU A 85 -26.22 2.54 21.24
N HIS A 86 -26.11 2.46 22.56
CA HIS A 86 -27.24 2.61 23.48
C HIS A 86 -27.82 4.05 23.40
N PRO A 87 -29.15 4.20 23.25
CA PRO A 87 -29.78 5.53 23.10
C PRO A 87 -29.50 6.48 24.26
N GLU A 88 -29.43 5.96 25.48
CA GLU A 88 -29.26 6.74 26.71
C GLU A 88 -27.84 7.27 26.93
N ILE A 89 -26.83 6.71 26.24
CA ILE A 89 -25.45 7.17 26.39
C ILE A 89 -25.25 8.47 25.61
N PRO A 90 -24.75 9.55 26.26
CA PRO A 90 -24.50 10.82 25.62
C PRO A 90 -23.55 10.69 24.42
N LYS A 91 -23.84 11.43 23.33
CA LYS A 91 -23.02 11.37 22.10
C LYS A 91 -21.54 11.65 22.33
N ALA A 92 -21.22 12.50 23.32
CA ALA A 92 -19.84 12.82 23.69
C ALA A 92 -19.07 11.60 24.19
N GLU A 93 -19.72 10.71 24.94
CA GLU A 93 -19.12 9.53 25.57
C GLU A 93 -19.03 8.33 24.62
N ARG A 94 -19.92 8.26 23.61
CA ARG A 94 -19.92 7.17 22.62
C ARG A 94 -18.58 6.99 21.92
N LYS A 95 -17.85 8.09 21.69
CA LYS A 95 -16.52 8.03 21.05
C LYS A 95 -15.52 7.23 21.88
N ASP A 96 -15.55 7.38 23.21
CA ASP A 96 -14.63 6.72 24.10
C ASP A 96 -14.94 5.23 24.20
N TYR A 97 -16.22 4.87 24.32
CA TYR A 97 -16.67 3.48 24.23
C TYR A 97 -16.32 2.82 22.88
N LEU A 98 -16.45 3.54 21.76
CA LEU A 98 -16.04 3.01 20.45
C LEU A 98 -14.53 2.79 20.36
N ASN A 99 -13.73 3.70 20.94
CA ASN A 99 -12.28 3.52 20.99
C ASN A 99 -11.89 2.33 21.85
N GLU A 100 -12.56 2.15 23.01
CA GLU A 100 -12.37 0.99 23.89
C GLU A 100 -12.75 -0.32 23.19
N ALA A 101 -13.87 -0.37 22.47
CA ALA A 101 -14.28 -1.53 21.70
C ALA A 101 -13.25 -1.89 20.61
N ILE A 102 -12.81 -0.89 19.85
CA ILE A 102 -11.81 -1.06 18.80
C ILE A 102 -10.48 -1.57 19.38
N ASP A 103 -10.02 -0.98 20.50
CA ASP A 103 -8.79 -1.41 21.17
C ASP A 103 -8.89 -2.87 21.65
N ALA A 104 -9.98 -3.22 22.33
CA ALA A 104 -10.19 -4.57 22.84
C ALA A 104 -10.17 -5.62 21.72
N PHE A 105 -10.93 -5.41 20.64
CA PHE A 105 -10.94 -6.34 19.50
C PHE A 105 -9.60 -6.36 18.76
N HIS A 106 -8.95 -5.21 18.60
CA HIS A 106 -7.66 -5.13 17.95
C HIS A 106 -6.58 -5.89 18.72
N ARG A 107 -6.51 -5.76 20.05
CA ARG A 107 -5.56 -6.47 20.91
C ARG A 107 -5.73 -7.98 20.82
N ILE A 108 -6.97 -8.47 20.75
CA ILE A 108 -7.25 -9.88 20.50
C ILE A 108 -6.69 -10.31 19.12
N LEU A 109 -6.94 -9.54 18.06
CA LEU A 109 -6.50 -9.86 16.69
C LEU A 109 -5.00 -9.66 16.46
N VAL A 110 -4.30 -8.92 17.32
CA VAL A 110 -2.83 -8.89 17.35
C VAL A 110 -2.29 -10.27 17.74
N LEU A 111 -2.91 -10.94 18.70
CA LEU A 111 -2.49 -12.26 19.18
C LEU A 111 -3.04 -13.40 18.34
N ARG A 112 -4.32 -13.33 18.00
CA ARG A 112 -5.09 -14.37 17.32
C ARG A 112 -5.78 -13.79 16.08
N PRO A 113 -5.02 -13.47 15.01
CA PRO A 113 -5.54 -12.79 13.83
C PRO A 113 -6.57 -13.64 13.05
N GLU A 114 -6.63 -14.94 13.25
CA GLU A 114 -7.57 -15.84 12.59
C GLU A 114 -9.02 -15.74 13.14
N LEU A 115 -9.25 -15.07 14.28
CA LEU A 115 -10.56 -15.03 14.93
C LEU A 115 -11.59 -14.18 14.15
N VAL A 116 -12.37 -14.86 13.31
CA VAL A 116 -13.37 -14.27 12.41
C VAL A 116 -14.44 -13.47 13.16
N ARG A 117 -14.95 -14.01 14.29
CA ARG A 117 -15.99 -13.36 15.08
C ARG A 117 -15.52 -12.01 15.63
N VAL A 118 -14.31 -11.98 16.19
CA VAL A 118 -13.69 -10.75 16.71
C VAL A 118 -13.49 -9.74 15.59
N ARG A 119 -13.05 -10.20 14.41
CA ARG A 119 -12.88 -9.35 13.23
C ARG A 119 -14.20 -8.75 12.74
N LEU A 120 -15.30 -9.51 12.79
CA LEU A 120 -16.62 -9.01 12.43
C LEU A 120 -17.06 -7.87 13.36
N GLU A 121 -16.87 -8.04 14.67
CA GLU A 121 -17.20 -6.98 15.65
C GLU A 121 -16.28 -5.77 15.52
N LEU A 122 -14.99 -5.96 15.21
CA LEU A 122 -14.09 -4.86 14.89
C LEU A 122 -14.57 -4.09 13.64
N ALA A 123 -14.98 -4.80 12.59
CA ALA A 123 -15.52 -4.16 11.38
C ALA A 123 -16.78 -3.34 11.68
N ARG A 124 -17.64 -3.84 12.58
CA ARG A 124 -18.84 -3.15 13.07
C ARG A 124 -18.50 -1.95 13.94
N ALA A 125 -17.54 -2.05 14.86
CA ALA A 125 -17.09 -0.93 15.68
C ALA A 125 -16.56 0.22 14.82
N PHE A 126 -15.75 -0.07 13.79
CA PHE A 126 -15.33 0.93 12.81
C PHE A 126 -16.52 1.50 12.01
N TYR A 127 -17.52 0.67 11.65
CA TYR A 127 -18.70 1.13 10.93
C TYR A 127 -19.49 2.17 11.74
N VAL A 128 -19.70 1.90 13.03
CA VAL A 128 -20.43 2.77 13.96
C VAL A 128 -19.66 4.05 14.24
N LYS A 129 -18.33 3.96 14.37
CA LYS A 129 -17.43 5.11 14.51
C LYS A 129 -17.36 6.01 13.26
N GLY A 130 -17.71 5.47 12.09
CA GLY A 130 -17.63 6.17 10.81
C GLY A 130 -16.30 5.99 10.08
N ASP A 131 -15.45 5.06 10.54
CA ASP A 131 -14.17 4.71 9.92
C ASP A 131 -14.35 3.72 8.75
N ASP A 132 -15.08 4.17 7.73
CA ASP A 132 -15.51 3.41 6.55
C ASP A 132 -14.42 2.58 5.88
N ARG A 133 -13.23 3.17 5.77
CA ARG A 133 -12.08 2.53 5.12
C ARG A 133 -11.65 1.29 5.89
N LEU A 134 -11.54 1.39 7.22
CA LEU A 134 -11.12 0.30 8.09
C LEU A 134 -12.24 -0.73 8.23
N SER A 135 -13.47 -0.27 8.41
CA SER A 135 -14.66 -1.13 8.45
C SER A 135 -14.78 -2.01 7.21
N ARG A 136 -14.69 -1.41 6.01
CA ARG A 136 -14.74 -2.15 4.74
C ARG A 136 -13.64 -3.20 4.65
N LYS A 137 -12.40 -2.84 5.00
CA LYS A 137 -11.25 -3.75 4.98
C LYS A 137 -11.51 -4.99 5.85
N GLU A 138 -11.98 -4.79 7.08
CA GLU A 138 -12.23 -5.91 8.00
C GLU A 138 -13.43 -6.76 7.57
N PHE A 139 -14.50 -6.16 7.04
CA PHE A 139 -15.61 -6.91 6.44
C PHE A 139 -15.19 -7.77 5.24
N GLU A 140 -14.35 -7.24 4.34
CA GLU A 140 -13.82 -7.99 3.19
C GLU A 140 -12.94 -9.17 3.66
N ARG A 141 -12.18 -9.01 4.75
CA ARG A 141 -11.43 -10.11 5.39
C ARG A 141 -12.33 -11.16 6.02
N VAL A 142 -13.43 -10.77 6.64
CA VAL A 142 -14.41 -11.72 7.21
C VAL A 142 -15.06 -12.56 6.09
N LEU A 143 -15.37 -11.95 4.93
CA LEU A 143 -15.91 -12.66 3.76
C LEU A 143 -14.95 -13.71 3.14
N ALA A 144 -13.70 -13.75 3.60
CA ALA A 144 -12.71 -14.76 3.23
C ALA A 144 -12.97 -16.14 3.83
N GLU A 145 -13.93 -16.28 4.74
CA GLU A 145 -14.31 -17.55 5.35
C GLU A 145 -15.64 -18.08 4.82
N ASP A 146 -15.95 -19.35 5.12
CA ASP A 146 -17.28 -19.86 4.86
C ASP A 146 -18.20 -19.47 6.02
N LEU A 147 -19.19 -18.65 5.71
CA LEU A 147 -20.04 -17.98 6.69
C LEU A 147 -21.50 -18.32 6.43
N PRO A 148 -22.33 -18.44 7.49
CA PRO A 148 -23.75 -18.62 7.32
C PRO A 148 -24.35 -17.53 6.39
N PRO A 149 -25.25 -17.89 5.45
CA PRO A 149 -25.81 -16.94 4.49
C PRO A 149 -26.37 -15.64 5.11
N PRO A 150 -27.05 -15.67 6.29
CA PRO A 150 -27.53 -14.45 6.95
C PRO A 150 -26.41 -13.48 7.35
N VAL A 151 -25.28 -14.00 7.85
CA VAL A 151 -24.11 -13.18 8.23
C VAL A 151 -23.57 -12.44 7.00
N VAL A 152 -23.49 -13.14 5.86
CA VAL A 152 -22.99 -12.54 4.62
C VAL A 152 -23.96 -11.51 4.06
N ALA A 153 -25.26 -11.72 4.18
CA ALA A 153 -26.26 -10.73 3.83
C ALA A 153 -26.08 -9.44 4.65
N ASN A 154 -25.89 -9.57 5.97
CA ASN A 154 -25.66 -8.43 6.86
C ASN A 154 -24.38 -7.66 6.52
N ILE A 155 -23.26 -8.36 6.29
CA ILE A 155 -22.00 -7.74 5.87
C ILE A 155 -22.19 -6.95 4.57
N ARG A 156 -22.91 -7.51 3.60
CA ARG A 156 -23.18 -6.82 2.32
C ARG A 156 -24.02 -5.57 2.49
N THR A 157 -24.95 -5.55 3.43
CA THR A 157 -25.69 -4.33 3.80
C THR A 157 -24.73 -3.26 4.30
N PHE A 158 -23.85 -3.58 5.25
CA PHE A 158 -22.83 -2.64 5.74
C PHE A 158 -21.92 -2.12 4.62
N LEU A 159 -21.40 -3.02 3.77
CA LEU A 159 -20.55 -2.64 2.63
C LEU A 159 -21.27 -1.73 1.62
N THR A 160 -22.58 -1.93 1.43
CA THR A 160 -23.41 -1.09 0.57
C THR A 160 -23.60 0.30 1.19
N SER A 161 -23.91 0.37 2.49
CA SER A 161 -24.04 1.62 3.23
C SER A 161 -22.73 2.42 3.26
N ILE A 162 -21.58 1.77 3.51
CA ILE A 162 -20.25 2.38 3.42
C ILE A 162 -20.02 2.98 2.04
N ARG A 163 -20.31 2.20 0.98
CA ARG A 163 -20.16 2.67 -0.40
C ARG A 163 -21.04 3.88 -0.68
N GLN A 164 -22.26 3.90 -0.15
CA GLN A 164 -23.21 4.99 -0.35
C GLN A 164 -22.84 6.27 0.41
N ARG A 165 -22.36 6.16 1.66
CA ARG A 165 -22.05 7.33 2.50
C ARG A 165 -20.69 7.96 2.23
N ARG A 166 -19.72 7.18 1.72
CA ARG A 166 -18.37 7.69 1.45
C ARG A 166 -18.41 8.78 0.38
N ARG A 167 -18.00 9.99 0.77
CA ARG A 167 -17.86 11.16 -0.11
C ARG A 167 -16.42 11.63 -0.23
N TRP A 168 -15.64 11.43 0.82
CA TRP A 168 -14.24 11.83 0.85
C TRP A 168 -13.37 10.59 1.02
N SER A 169 -12.23 10.62 0.38
CA SER A 169 -11.15 9.70 0.64
C SER A 169 -9.82 10.41 0.54
N GLY A 170 -8.85 9.95 1.31
CA GLY A 170 -7.50 10.48 1.23
C GLY A 170 -6.52 9.48 1.79
N TYR A 171 -5.26 9.72 1.46
CA TYR A 171 -4.13 8.98 1.98
C TYR A 171 -2.93 9.93 2.09
N PHE A 172 -2.02 9.58 2.99
CA PHE A 172 -0.77 10.27 3.19
C PHE A 172 0.25 9.22 3.64
N GLY A 173 1.49 9.38 3.22
CA GLY A 173 2.61 8.56 3.62
C GLY A 173 3.93 9.31 3.51
N MET A 174 4.86 8.90 4.35
CA MET A 174 6.23 9.37 4.35
C MET A 174 7.18 8.19 4.58
N ALA A 175 8.39 8.30 4.06
CA ALA A 175 9.43 7.30 4.26
C ALA A 175 10.82 7.92 4.24
N LEU A 176 11.69 7.47 5.15
CA LEU A 176 13.14 7.57 4.95
C LEU A 176 13.56 6.41 4.06
N ALA A 177 14.22 6.70 2.96
CA ALA A 177 14.48 5.76 1.87
C ALA A 177 15.95 5.80 1.41
N PRO A 178 16.91 5.29 2.21
CA PRO A 178 18.25 5.04 1.72
C PRO A 178 18.25 4.10 0.50
N ASP A 179 19.08 4.45 -0.48
CA ASP A 179 19.10 3.84 -1.80
C ASP A 179 20.55 3.72 -2.28
N THR A 180 20.94 2.55 -2.80
CA THR A 180 22.32 2.30 -3.23
C THR A 180 22.65 2.90 -4.59
N ASN A 181 21.64 3.23 -5.39
CA ASN A 181 21.80 3.77 -6.74
C ASN A 181 20.66 4.78 -7.00
N ILE A 182 20.84 6.02 -6.55
CA ILE A 182 19.84 7.11 -6.67
C ILE A 182 19.77 7.68 -8.09
N THR A 183 20.83 7.55 -8.87
CA THR A 183 20.92 8.01 -10.25
C THR A 183 20.26 7.03 -11.22
N GLY A 184 20.17 5.74 -10.87
CA GLY A 184 19.74 4.68 -11.79
C GLY A 184 20.76 4.45 -12.92
N SER A 185 22.01 4.85 -12.68
CA SER A 185 23.12 4.71 -13.61
C SER A 185 23.55 3.26 -13.75
N ALA A 186 24.24 2.99 -14.86
CA ALA A 186 24.82 1.69 -15.12
C ALA A 186 25.77 1.25 -13.99
N THR A 187 25.83 -0.05 -13.74
CA THR A 187 26.81 -0.63 -12.80
C THR A 187 28.09 -1.10 -13.48
N ASP A 188 28.11 -1.14 -14.82
CA ASP A 188 29.29 -1.51 -15.60
C ASP A 188 30.37 -0.42 -15.52
N ASP A 189 31.63 -0.85 -15.43
CA ASP A 189 32.82 0.00 -15.42
C ASP A 189 33.61 -0.05 -16.74
N THR A 190 33.09 -0.78 -17.73
CA THR A 190 33.72 -1.00 -19.02
C THR A 190 32.70 -0.83 -20.14
N VAL A 191 33.06 -0.07 -21.17
CA VAL A 191 32.30 0.03 -22.42
C VAL A 191 33.12 -0.47 -23.60
N TYR A 192 32.45 -0.98 -24.61
CA TYR A 192 33.02 -1.47 -25.85
C TYR A 192 32.69 -0.47 -26.96
N ILE A 193 33.70 0.26 -27.44
CA ILE A 193 33.56 1.29 -28.47
C ILE A 193 34.07 0.77 -29.82
N ALA A 194 33.47 1.24 -30.91
CA ALA A 194 33.98 0.95 -32.25
C ALA A 194 35.37 1.58 -32.44
N ASP A 195 36.32 0.81 -33.02
CA ASP A 195 37.68 1.31 -33.29
C ASP A 195 37.63 2.53 -34.24
N PRO A 196 38.03 3.74 -33.77
CA PRO A 196 37.94 4.96 -34.56
C PRO A 196 39.01 5.06 -35.66
N PHE A 197 40.01 4.17 -35.67
CA PHE A 197 41.15 4.22 -36.59
C PHE A 197 41.12 3.14 -37.67
N PHE A 198 40.52 1.97 -37.43
CA PHE A 198 40.60 0.83 -38.37
C PHE A 198 39.29 0.41 -39.04
N GLY A 199 38.15 1.07 -38.78
CA GLY A 199 36.94 0.98 -39.61
C GLY A 199 36.33 -0.42 -39.81
N SER A 200 36.84 -1.41 -39.09
CA SER A 200 36.34 -2.79 -39.06
C SER A 200 35.74 -3.04 -37.70
N GLY A 201 34.60 -3.73 -37.61
CA GLY A 201 33.75 -3.94 -36.42
C GLY A 201 34.38 -4.63 -35.19
N GLN A 202 35.68 -4.46 -34.97
CA GLN A 202 36.37 -4.71 -33.72
C GLN A 202 35.93 -3.66 -32.69
N LEU A 203 35.42 -4.15 -31.57
CA LEU A 203 35.09 -3.34 -30.42
C LEU A 203 36.27 -3.34 -29.44
N LEU A 204 36.66 -2.17 -28.95
CA LEU A 204 37.73 -2.01 -27.96
C LEU A 204 37.12 -1.72 -26.59
N PRO A 205 37.57 -2.41 -25.51
CA PRO A 205 37.18 -2.03 -24.16
C PRO A 205 37.78 -0.67 -23.81
N ALA A 206 36.98 0.19 -23.20
CA ALA A 206 37.36 1.47 -22.66
C ALA A 206 36.79 1.59 -21.25
N ASP A 207 37.60 2.11 -20.33
CA ASP A 207 37.17 2.36 -18.95
C ASP A 207 36.03 3.39 -18.95
N TYR A 208 34.96 3.08 -18.23
CA TYR A 208 33.83 3.96 -18.00
C TYR A 208 33.66 4.15 -16.49
N ASP A 209 33.59 5.39 -16.04
CA ASP A 209 33.32 5.70 -14.64
C ASP A 209 31.81 5.99 -14.47
N PRO A 210 31.01 5.03 -13.98
CA PRO A 210 29.58 5.22 -13.80
C PRO A 210 29.31 6.26 -12.70
N ASP A 211 28.36 7.17 -12.93
CA ASP A 211 27.82 8.06 -11.88
C ASP A 211 26.92 7.25 -10.91
N LEU A 212 27.51 6.32 -10.18
CA LEU A 212 26.84 5.43 -9.24
C LEU A 212 26.82 6.06 -7.85
N ARG A 213 25.77 6.84 -7.57
CA ARG A 213 25.60 7.50 -6.27
C ARG A 213 24.65 6.73 -5.37
N SER A 214 25.03 6.56 -4.10
CA SER A 214 24.11 6.17 -3.03
C SER A 214 23.62 7.40 -2.27
N GLY A 215 22.38 7.41 -1.80
CA GLY A 215 21.83 8.55 -1.08
C GLY A 215 20.75 8.18 -0.08
N LEU A 216 20.49 9.08 0.88
CA LEU A 216 19.35 9.01 1.77
C LEU A 216 18.21 9.83 1.16
N GLY A 217 17.12 9.15 0.78
CA GLY A 217 15.92 9.82 0.29
C GLY A 217 14.92 10.15 1.39
N LEU A 218 14.24 11.29 1.30
CA LEU A 218 12.96 11.53 2.00
C LEU A 218 11.83 11.44 0.98
N ARG A 219 10.94 10.46 1.13
CA ARG A 219 9.78 10.28 0.27
C ARG A 219 8.52 10.73 1.00
N VAL A 220 7.71 11.55 0.33
CA VAL A 220 6.39 11.97 0.82
C VAL A 220 5.39 11.80 -0.30
N TRP A 221 4.22 11.22 0.01
CA TRP A 221 3.14 11.10 -0.95
C TRP A 221 1.80 11.30 -0.26
N GLY A 222 0.84 11.84 -0.98
CA GLY A 222 -0.50 12.05 -0.46
C GLY A 222 -1.47 12.44 -1.54
N GLY A 223 -2.74 12.24 -1.27
CA GLY A 223 -3.79 12.58 -2.21
C GLY A 223 -5.15 12.50 -1.58
N GLY A 224 -6.12 13.08 -2.29
CA GLY A 224 -7.50 13.16 -1.87
C GLY A 224 -8.44 13.02 -3.05
N GLU A 225 -9.64 12.54 -2.77
CA GLU A 225 -10.72 12.47 -3.74
C GLU A 225 -12.04 12.77 -3.07
N TYR A 226 -12.86 13.56 -3.77
CA TYR A 226 -14.24 13.82 -3.45
C TYR A 226 -15.17 13.14 -4.47
N GLU A 227 -16.23 12.52 -3.98
CA GLU A 227 -17.32 11.95 -4.77
C GLU A 227 -18.64 12.66 -4.47
N HIS A 228 -19.18 13.35 -5.47
CA HIS A 228 -20.49 13.96 -5.41
C HIS A 228 -21.56 13.00 -5.97
N PRO A 229 -22.59 12.61 -5.19
CA PRO A 229 -23.65 11.74 -5.69
C PRO A 229 -24.61 12.51 -6.59
N LEU A 230 -24.66 12.16 -7.88
CA LEU A 230 -25.65 12.69 -8.83
C LEU A 230 -26.95 11.88 -8.80
N SER A 231 -26.85 10.57 -8.59
CA SER A 231 -27.97 9.65 -8.40
C SER A 231 -27.53 8.45 -7.54
N PRO A 232 -28.45 7.54 -7.16
CA PRO A 232 -28.06 6.32 -6.44
C PRO A 232 -27.03 5.44 -7.18
N ARG A 233 -26.92 5.56 -8.51
CA ARG A 233 -26.02 4.75 -9.35
C ARG A 233 -24.91 5.55 -10.04
N VAL A 234 -24.90 6.87 -9.95
CA VAL A 234 -23.92 7.72 -10.65
C VAL A 234 -23.34 8.76 -9.70
N ARG A 235 -22.02 8.90 -9.72
CA ARG A 235 -21.27 9.88 -8.94
C ARG A 235 -20.32 10.65 -9.83
N LEU A 236 -20.06 11.90 -9.48
CA LEU A 236 -18.97 12.67 -10.04
C LEU A 236 -17.77 12.58 -9.10
N ARG A 237 -16.62 12.16 -9.62
CA ARG A 237 -15.35 12.08 -8.88
C ARG A 237 -14.47 13.26 -9.28
N ALA A 238 -13.78 13.82 -8.30
CA ALA A 238 -12.69 14.77 -8.51
C ALA A 238 -11.61 14.50 -7.47
N GLY A 239 -10.37 14.34 -7.90
CA GLY A 239 -9.27 14.02 -7.00
C GLY A 239 -7.92 14.40 -7.56
N GLY A 240 -6.90 14.28 -6.72
CA GLY A 240 -5.53 14.56 -7.08
C GLY A 240 -4.58 14.19 -5.96
N GLY A 241 -3.28 14.32 -6.24
CA GLY A 241 -2.25 14.01 -5.27
C GLY A 241 -0.88 14.47 -5.71
N VAL A 242 0.05 14.28 -4.79
CA VAL A 242 1.46 14.62 -4.92
C VAL A 242 2.31 13.43 -4.46
N SER A 243 3.41 13.19 -5.17
CA SER A 243 4.53 12.41 -4.66
C SER A 243 5.81 13.23 -4.83
N ARG A 244 6.66 13.20 -3.81
CA ARG A 244 7.95 13.87 -3.80
C ARG A 244 9.00 12.95 -3.18
N THR A 245 10.15 12.84 -3.84
CA THR A 245 11.36 12.23 -3.27
C THR A 245 12.45 13.28 -3.28
N GLU A 246 13.05 13.52 -2.12
CA GLU A 246 14.17 14.45 -1.97
C GLU A 246 15.45 13.69 -1.68
N TYR A 247 16.55 14.10 -2.30
CA TYR A 247 17.89 13.60 -2.01
C TYR A 247 18.84 14.76 -1.67
N GLU A 248 19.98 14.44 -1.07
CA GLU A 248 21.05 15.40 -0.86
C GLU A 248 21.51 16.01 -2.19
N GLY A 249 21.71 17.33 -2.24
CA GLY A 249 22.09 18.06 -3.46
C GLY A 249 20.93 18.49 -4.36
N ARG A 250 19.70 18.02 -4.13
CA ARG A 250 18.45 18.39 -4.83
C ARG A 250 18.36 18.10 -6.34
N GLU A 251 19.47 17.86 -7.04
CA GLU A 251 19.51 17.56 -8.49
C GLU A 251 18.63 16.37 -8.88
N LEU A 252 18.57 15.36 -8.00
CA LEU A 252 17.83 14.12 -8.19
C LEU A 252 16.47 14.13 -7.48
N ASP A 253 16.03 15.29 -6.96
CA ASP A 253 14.68 15.42 -6.44
C ASP A 253 13.69 15.03 -7.55
N SER A 254 12.61 14.35 -7.18
CA SER A 254 11.53 14.06 -8.12
C SER A 254 10.23 14.48 -7.50
N THR A 255 9.42 15.24 -8.23
CA THR A 255 8.07 15.63 -7.81
C THR A 255 7.08 15.27 -8.91
N SER A 256 5.97 14.64 -8.56
CA SER A 256 4.85 14.44 -9.47
C SER A 256 3.56 14.91 -8.83
N LEU A 257 2.79 15.67 -9.60
CA LEU A 257 1.41 16.01 -9.30
C LEU A 257 0.49 15.31 -10.28
N PHE A 258 -0.67 14.86 -9.82
CA PHE A 258 -1.71 14.35 -10.68
C PHE A 258 -3.07 14.87 -10.24
N ALA A 259 -3.98 14.99 -11.20
CA ALA A 259 -5.38 15.32 -10.97
C ALA A 259 -6.27 14.52 -11.92
N HIS A 260 -7.49 14.24 -11.50
CA HIS A 260 -8.48 13.57 -12.32
C HIS A 260 -9.90 13.99 -11.96
N GLY A 261 -10.80 13.88 -12.92
CA GLY A 261 -12.22 14.13 -12.72
C GLY A 261 -13.10 13.43 -13.74
N GLY A 262 -14.28 12.98 -13.31
CA GLY A 262 -15.24 12.35 -14.21
C GLY A 262 -16.26 11.45 -13.52
N PRO A 263 -17.20 10.88 -14.28
CA PRO A 263 -18.24 10.02 -13.75
C PRO A 263 -17.73 8.67 -13.22
N ARG A 264 -18.41 8.18 -12.20
CA ARG A 264 -18.39 6.80 -11.72
C ARG A 264 -19.79 6.21 -11.73
N TRP A 265 -19.93 5.03 -12.32
CA TRP A 265 -21.14 4.24 -12.33
C TRP A 265 -21.03 3.10 -11.32
N LEU A 266 -21.98 3.07 -10.38
CA LEU A 266 -22.17 1.96 -9.45
C LEU A 266 -23.14 0.95 -10.08
N ALA A 267 -22.69 0.28 -11.13
CA ALA A 267 -23.52 -0.59 -11.97
C ALA A 267 -24.21 -1.70 -11.15
N SER A 268 -23.53 -2.27 -10.16
CA SER A 268 -24.12 -3.22 -9.22
C SER A 268 -23.45 -3.16 -7.84
N GLY A 269 -23.97 -3.94 -6.88
CA GLY A 269 -23.28 -4.17 -5.61
C GLY A 269 -21.88 -4.81 -5.74
N ARG A 270 -21.49 -5.29 -6.93
CA ARG A 270 -20.20 -5.94 -7.18
C ARG A 270 -19.34 -5.24 -8.23
N THR A 271 -19.92 -4.35 -9.03
CA THR A 271 -19.24 -3.71 -10.16
C THR A 271 -19.34 -2.20 -10.04
N ASP A 272 -18.19 -1.54 -10.13
CA ASP A 272 -18.12 -0.11 -10.36
C ASP A 272 -17.14 0.23 -11.48
N MET A 273 -17.45 1.31 -12.19
CA MET A 273 -16.74 1.73 -13.39
C MET A 273 -16.55 3.23 -13.33
N SER A 274 -15.43 3.76 -13.80
CA SER A 274 -15.19 5.20 -13.93
C SER A 274 -14.54 5.51 -15.27
N LEU A 275 -14.92 6.65 -15.84
CA LEU A 275 -14.24 7.26 -16.98
C LEU A 275 -13.83 8.66 -16.55
N LEU A 276 -12.54 8.92 -16.56
CA LEU A 276 -11.95 10.10 -15.92
C LEU A 276 -11.08 10.83 -16.92
N ALA A 277 -11.28 12.14 -17.06
CA ALA A 277 -10.22 13.02 -17.55
C ALA A 277 -9.11 13.03 -16.50
N SER A 278 -7.85 12.99 -16.92
CA SER A 278 -6.72 12.93 -16.00
C SER A 278 -5.52 13.66 -16.57
N ALA A 279 -4.79 14.31 -15.68
CA ALA A 279 -3.59 15.06 -15.99
C ALA A 279 -2.48 14.75 -14.98
N ARG A 280 -1.23 14.84 -15.43
CA ARG A 280 -0.04 14.72 -14.60
C ARG A 280 0.95 15.81 -14.96
N ARG A 281 1.72 16.26 -13.98
CA ARG A 281 2.91 17.07 -14.18
C ARG A 281 4.06 16.49 -13.38
N SER A 282 5.23 16.41 -13.98
CA SER A 282 6.44 15.85 -13.38
C SER A 282 7.56 16.87 -13.38
N TRP A 283 8.40 16.82 -12.36
CA TRP A 283 9.62 17.61 -12.21
C TRP A 283 10.78 16.72 -11.77
N ARG A 284 11.97 17.03 -12.28
CA ARG A 284 13.26 16.48 -11.83
C ARG A 284 14.12 17.65 -11.35
N GLY A 285 14.69 17.53 -10.15
CA GLY A 285 15.25 18.68 -9.46
C GLY A 285 14.22 19.79 -9.27
N SER A 286 14.56 20.98 -9.75
CA SER A 286 13.65 22.13 -9.86
C SER A 286 13.04 22.30 -11.26
N GLU A 287 13.41 21.46 -12.22
CA GLU A 287 13.06 21.62 -13.63
C GLU A 287 11.82 20.80 -13.98
N PRO A 288 10.82 21.40 -14.64
CA PRO A 288 9.69 20.65 -15.17
C PRO A 288 10.18 19.66 -16.24
N GLN A 289 9.73 18.40 -16.13
CA GLN A 289 10.19 17.33 -17.01
C GLN A 289 9.19 17.08 -18.14
N TYR A 290 7.93 16.81 -17.77
CA TYR A 290 6.85 16.54 -18.73
C TYR A 290 5.48 16.78 -18.12
N GLY A 291 4.49 16.99 -18.98
CA GLY A 291 3.06 16.97 -18.67
C GLY A 291 2.33 15.84 -19.42
N ASP A 292 1.36 15.20 -18.76
CA ASP A 292 0.45 14.24 -19.38
C ASP A 292 -0.99 14.79 -19.34
N LEU A 293 -1.76 14.68 -20.42
CA LEU A 293 -3.19 14.95 -20.45
C LEU A 293 -3.93 13.87 -21.23
N GLY A 294 -5.03 13.35 -20.67
CA GLY A 294 -5.80 12.33 -21.36
C GLY A 294 -6.92 11.74 -20.53
N ALA A 295 -7.25 10.49 -20.83
CA ALA A 295 -8.37 9.79 -20.23
C ALA A 295 -7.91 8.49 -19.55
N ARG A 296 -8.62 8.14 -18.48
CA ARG A 296 -8.44 6.89 -17.73
C ARG A 296 -9.78 6.22 -17.51
N PHE A 297 -9.86 4.96 -17.88
CA PHE A 297 -10.92 4.04 -17.53
C PHE A 297 -10.50 3.19 -16.33
N GLU A 298 -11.41 3.03 -15.37
CA GLU A 298 -11.23 2.16 -14.20
C GLU A 298 -12.45 1.24 -14.05
N LEU A 299 -12.24 -0.05 -13.81
CA LEU A 299 -13.28 -1.04 -13.52
C LEU A 299 -12.87 -1.82 -12.28
N SER A 300 -13.73 -1.88 -11.27
CA SER A 300 -13.59 -2.82 -10.16
C SER A 300 -14.76 -3.80 -10.16
N HIS A 301 -14.46 -5.09 -10.17
CA HIS A 301 -15.47 -6.14 -10.19
C HIS A 301 -15.15 -7.27 -9.21
N PHE A 302 -16.07 -7.54 -8.29
CA PHE A 302 -16.01 -8.71 -7.42
C PHE A 302 -16.48 -9.96 -8.17
N LEU A 303 -15.54 -10.77 -8.68
CA LEU A 303 -15.81 -12.08 -9.29
C LEU A 303 -16.44 -13.05 -8.27
N SER A 304 -16.00 -12.96 -7.02
CA SER A 304 -16.56 -13.72 -5.90
C SER A 304 -16.59 -12.86 -4.63
N ARG A 305 -16.93 -13.46 -3.48
CA ARG A 305 -16.85 -12.78 -2.18
C ARG A 305 -15.41 -12.50 -1.75
N ARG A 306 -14.43 -13.17 -2.36
CA ARG A 306 -13.01 -13.17 -1.99
C ARG A 306 -12.09 -12.64 -3.08
N VAL A 307 -12.59 -12.51 -4.31
CA VAL A 307 -11.79 -12.13 -5.49
C VAL A 307 -12.32 -10.83 -6.07
N LEU A 308 -11.48 -9.79 -6.01
CA LEU A 308 -11.70 -8.50 -6.63
C LEU A 308 -10.75 -8.37 -7.83
N VAL A 309 -11.31 -8.11 -9.00
CA VAL A 309 -10.52 -7.76 -10.19
C VAL A 309 -10.62 -6.26 -10.42
N ARG A 310 -9.47 -5.64 -10.66
CA ARG A 310 -9.36 -4.24 -11.05
C ARG A 310 -8.73 -4.15 -12.43
N THR A 311 -9.37 -3.42 -13.32
CA THR A 311 -8.84 -3.08 -14.63
C THR A 311 -8.64 -1.57 -14.67
N GLN A 312 -7.47 -1.13 -15.13
CA GLN A 312 -7.22 0.27 -15.44
C GLN A 312 -6.67 0.35 -16.86
N ALA A 313 -7.23 1.21 -17.68
CA ALA A 313 -6.70 1.56 -18.99
C ALA A 313 -6.58 3.07 -19.10
N SER A 314 -5.50 3.58 -19.66
CA SER A 314 -5.31 5.01 -19.88
C SER A 314 -4.67 5.31 -21.22
N HIS A 315 -4.99 6.48 -21.73
CA HIS A 315 -4.37 7.04 -22.92
C HIS A 315 -4.13 8.52 -22.67
N HIS A 316 -2.87 8.94 -22.73
CA HIS A 316 -2.41 10.29 -22.43
C HIS A 316 -1.53 10.79 -23.55
N GLN A 317 -1.70 12.05 -23.92
CA GLN A 317 -0.67 12.77 -24.66
C GLN A 317 0.38 13.23 -23.66
N ARG A 318 1.64 12.85 -23.88
CA ARG A 318 2.80 13.32 -23.11
C ARG A 318 3.54 14.38 -23.90
N SER A 319 3.89 15.47 -23.22
CA SER A 319 4.74 16.53 -23.76
C SER A 319 5.84 16.86 -22.76
N TYR A 320 7.08 16.82 -23.23
CA TYR A 320 8.28 17.17 -22.49
C TYR A 320 8.58 18.65 -22.66
N ASP A 321 9.12 19.27 -21.61
CA ASP A 321 9.41 20.71 -21.64
C ASP A 321 10.65 21.03 -22.47
N GLU A 322 11.66 20.15 -22.44
CA GLU A 322 12.94 20.33 -23.15
C GLU A 322 13.20 19.20 -24.15
N ASP A 323 12.97 17.94 -23.74
CA ASP A 323 13.21 16.75 -24.55
C ASP A 323 12.08 16.46 -25.56
N VAL A 324 11.77 17.42 -26.43
CA VAL A 324 10.63 17.33 -27.38
C VAL A 324 10.65 16.08 -28.27
N HIS A 325 11.83 15.51 -28.51
CA HIS A 325 11.99 14.25 -29.24
C HIS A 325 11.36 13.02 -28.53
N LEU A 326 10.97 13.18 -27.27
CA LEU A 326 10.25 12.19 -26.46
C LEU A 326 8.73 12.44 -26.43
N ASP A 327 8.23 13.49 -27.08
CA ASP A 327 6.80 13.78 -27.12
C ASP A 327 6.00 12.68 -27.79
N GLY A 328 4.76 12.48 -27.33
CA GLY A 328 3.83 11.59 -27.99
C GLY A 328 2.85 10.88 -27.07
N PRO A 329 1.93 10.08 -27.63
CA PRO A 329 0.93 9.41 -26.84
C PRO A 329 1.51 8.21 -26.09
N ARG A 330 1.06 8.04 -24.85
CA ARG A 330 1.29 6.88 -24.02
C ARG A 330 -0.02 6.20 -23.67
N SER A 331 -0.07 4.88 -23.86
CA SER A 331 -1.21 4.06 -23.48
C SER A 331 -0.76 3.02 -22.46
N ASP A 332 -1.48 2.91 -21.35
CA ASP A 332 -1.21 1.93 -20.30
C ASP A 332 -2.45 1.09 -20.05
N PHE A 333 -2.25 -0.21 -19.82
CA PHE A 333 -3.28 -1.15 -19.40
C PHE A 333 -2.76 -1.96 -18.22
N SER A 334 -3.58 -2.14 -17.19
CA SER A 334 -3.28 -3.04 -16.08
C SER A 334 -4.51 -3.82 -15.64
N LEU A 335 -4.28 -5.09 -15.33
CA LEU A 335 -5.27 -6.00 -14.76
C LEU A 335 -4.71 -6.54 -13.45
N THR A 336 -5.37 -6.27 -12.34
CA THR A 336 -4.96 -6.72 -11.00
C THR A 336 -6.04 -7.60 -10.38
N GLY A 337 -5.70 -8.85 -10.08
CA GLY A 337 -6.50 -9.77 -9.29
C GLY A 337 -6.09 -9.74 -7.83
N LEU A 338 -7.03 -9.42 -6.94
CA LEU A 338 -6.87 -9.42 -5.49
C LEU A 338 -7.69 -10.56 -4.89
N TRP A 339 -7.01 -11.54 -4.31
CA TRP A 339 -7.65 -12.67 -3.65
C TRP A 339 -7.39 -12.63 -2.14
N GLN A 340 -8.45 -12.45 -1.36
CA GLN A 340 -8.43 -12.64 0.08
C GLN A 340 -8.58 -14.13 0.38
N ALA A 341 -7.46 -14.85 0.46
CA ALA A 341 -7.43 -16.30 0.59
C ALA A 341 -7.98 -16.78 1.95
N THR A 342 -7.57 -16.10 3.02
CA THR A 342 -8.06 -16.27 4.39
C THR A 342 -8.24 -14.89 5.04
N PRO A 343 -8.80 -14.75 6.25
CA PRO A 343 -8.85 -13.46 6.95
C PRO A 343 -7.49 -12.81 7.20
N THR A 344 -6.41 -13.61 7.16
CA THR A 344 -5.03 -13.19 7.45
C THR A 344 -4.15 -13.12 6.21
N MET A 345 -4.48 -13.80 5.13
CA MET A 345 -3.67 -13.90 3.92
C MET A 345 -4.35 -13.29 2.71
N ARG A 346 -3.64 -12.39 2.03
CA ARG A 346 -4.04 -11.79 0.75
C ARG A 346 -3.01 -12.13 -0.32
N LEU A 347 -3.48 -12.47 -1.51
CA LEU A 347 -2.68 -12.69 -2.71
C LEU A 347 -3.07 -11.64 -3.75
N GLU A 348 -2.09 -11.19 -4.52
CA GLU A 348 -2.22 -10.18 -5.56
C GLU A 348 -1.46 -10.64 -6.80
N ALA A 349 -2.08 -10.53 -7.97
CA ALA A 349 -1.45 -10.80 -9.25
C ALA A 349 -1.78 -9.65 -10.20
N THR A 350 -0.77 -9.14 -10.89
CA THR A 350 -0.91 -7.99 -11.78
C THR A 350 -0.29 -8.31 -13.14
N VAL A 351 -1.00 -7.95 -14.20
CA VAL A 351 -0.46 -7.92 -15.57
C VAL A 351 -0.52 -6.47 -16.05
N GLY A 352 0.58 -5.99 -16.63
CA GLY A 352 0.72 -4.64 -17.17
C GLY A 352 1.13 -4.68 -18.63
N LEU A 353 0.58 -3.75 -19.43
CA LEU A 353 0.99 -3.48 -20.79
C LEU A 353 1.12 -1.96 -20.96
N SER A 354 2.17 -1.48 -21.62
CA SER A 354 2.34 -0.07 -21.94
C SER A 354 2.89 0.10 -23.35
N ARG A 355 2.50 1.19 -24.01
CA ARG A 355 3.01 1.60 -25.31
C ARG A 355 3.27 3.10 -25.27
N GLU A 356 4.52 3.49 -25.44
CA GLU A 356 4.95 4.88 -25.52
C GLU A 356 5.39 5.18 -26.95
N GLN A 357 4.66 6.08 -27.62
CA GLN A 357 4.91 6.45 -29.01
C GLN A 357 5.60 7.80 -29.07
N THR A 358 6.90 7.83 -28.83
CA THR A 358 7.71 9.04 -28.94
C THR A 358 7.92 9.45 -30.40
N GLU A 359 8.21 10.74 -30.63
CA GLU A 359 8.67 11.26 -31.92
C GLU A 359 9.93 10.54 -32.40
N SER A 360 10.92 10.40 -31.51
CA SER A 360 12.14 9.63 -31.79
C SER A 360 11.87 8.14 -31.68
N GLU A 361 12.09 7.39 -32.77
CA GLU A 361 11.91 5.94 -32.77
C GLU A 361 12.86 5.22 -31.80
N LEU A 362 14.02 5.80 -31.50
CA LEU A 362 15.00 5.25 -30.56
C LEU A 362 14.42 5.05 -29.15
N TRP A 363 13.51 5.92 -28.73
CA TRP A 363 12.90 5.91 -27.41
C TRP A 363 11.49 5.30 -27.37
N ARG A 364 10.91 5.07 -28.56
CA ARG A 364 9.60 4.45 -28.71
C ARG A 364 9.68 3.02 -28.22
N ASN A 365 8.78 2.63 -27.33
CA ASN A 365 8.85 1.34 -26.68
C ASN A 365 7.49 0.72 -26.38
N GLY A 366 7.50 -0.58 -26.11
CA GLY A 366 6.40 -1.31 -25.53
C GLY A 366 6.85 -2.08 -24.30
N ASP A 367 6.08 -1.97 -23.22
CA ASP A 367 6.32 -2.67 -21.96
C ASP A 367 5.29 -3.76 -21.73
N GLN A 368 5.72 -4.86 -21.15
CA GLN A 368 4.87 -5.90 -20.60
C GLN A 368 5.37 -6.24 -19.20
N SER A 369 4.48 -6.43 -18.23
CA SER A 369 4.89 -6.84 -16.89
C SER A 369 3.95 -7.85 -16.26
N VAL A 370 4.53 -8.70 -15.41
CA VAL A 370 3.80 -9.64 -14.56
C VAL A 370 4.31 -9.49 -13.14
N GLY A 371 3.38 -9.24 -12.22
CA GLY A 371 3.67 -9.10 -10.80
C GLY A 371 2.87 -10.09 -9.96
N LEU A 372 3.48 -10.56 -8.88
CA LEU A 372 2.86 -11.40 -7.85
C LEU A 372 3.18 -10.82 -6.48
N GLY A 373 2.20 -10.83 -5.58
CA GLY A 373 2.36 -10.34 -4.22
C GLY A 373 1.55 -11.12 -3.20
N THR A 374 2.02 -11.13 -1.97
CA THR A 374 1.28 -11.67 -0.83
C THR A 374 1.48 -10.82 0.42
N SER A 375 0.50 -10.83 1.31
CA SER A 375 0.59 -10.27 2.65
C SER A 375 -0.05 -11.23 3.63
N ILE A 376 0.64 -11.55 4.71
CA ILE A 376 0.21 -12.51 5.73
C ILE A 376 0.28 -11.84 7.11
N ASP A 377 -0.86 -11.83 7.81
CA ASP A 377 -0.98 -11.41 9.19
C ASP A 377 -0.64 -12.59 10.12
N LEU A 378 0.50 -12.50 10.81
CA LEU A 378 1.02 -13.48 11.77
C LEU A 378 0.61 -13.13 13.22
N PRO A 379 0.71 -14.09 14.16
CA PRO A 379 0.54 -13.82 15.59
C PRO A 379 1.53 -12.77 16.13
N ARG A 380 1.26 -12.25 17.34
CA ARG A 380 2.02 -11.17 18.00
C ARG A 380 2.10 -9.87 17.18
N GLY A 381 1.13 -9.68 16.29
CA GLY A 381 0.96 -8.46 15.51
C GLY A 381 1.79 -8.37 14.24
N PHE A 382 2.73 -9.28 13.96
CA PHE A 382 3.56 -9.14 12.76
C PHE A 382 2.75 -9.32 11.47
N THR A 383 3.02 -8.48 10.47
CA THR A 383 2.58 -8.70 9.09
C THR A 383 3.80 -8.73 8.20
N VAL A 384 3.90 -9.76 7.36
CA VAL A 384 4.94 -9.91 6.34
C VAL A 384 4.28 -9.75 4.97
N GLY A 385 4.87 -8.93 4.11
CA GLY A 385 4.51 -8.82 2.70
C GLY A 385 5.67 -9.18 1.80
N LEU A 386 5.39 -9.88 0.71
CA LEU A 386 6.35 -10.20 -0.35
C LEU A 386 5.75 -9.75 -1.68
N ASN A 387 6.57 -9.19 -2.56
CA ASN A 387 6.15 -8.85 -3.92
C ASN A 387 7.29 -9.07 -4.91
N GLY A 388 6.96 -9.53 -6.11
CA GLY A 388 7.85 -9.65 -7.25
C GLY A 388 7.18 -9.04 -8.48
N ASP A 389 7.95 -8.32 -9.31
CA ASP A 389 7.54 -7.82 -10.62
C ASP A 389 8.63 -8.18 -11.62
N TYR A 390 8.22 -8.67 -12.79
CA TYR A 390 9.10 -8.89 -13.92
C TYR A 390 8.56 -8.06 -15.09
N ARG A 391 9.40 -7.20 -15.66
CA ARG A 391 9.06 -6.32 -16.79
C ARG A 391 9.98 -6.55 -17.97
N TRP A 392 9.39 -6.67 -19.15
CA TRP A 392 10.06 -6.64 -20.44
C TRP A 392 9.77 -5.30 -21.13
N THR A 393 10.79 -4.59 -21.55
CA THR A 393 10.66 -3.35 -22.33
C THR A 393 11.39 -3.52 -23.65
N ASN A 394 10.68 -3.42 -24.77
CA ASN A 394 11.28 -3.53 -26.10
C ASN A 394 11.18 -2.17 -26.79
N TYR A 395 12.29 -1.68 -27.30
CA TYR A 395 12.36 -0.44 -28.07
C TYR A 395 12.26 -0.73 -29.57
N ASP A 396 11.67 0.21 -30.30
CA ASP A 396 11.43 0.07 -31.73
C ASP A 396 12.66 0.47 -32.55
N GLY A 397 13.32 1.57 -32.17
CA GLY A 397 14.48 2.10 -32.87
C GLY A 397 15.75 1.29 -32.63
N ARG A 398 16.63 1.32 -33.63
CA ARG A 398 17.98 0.72 -33.59
C ARG A 398 19.02 1.79 -33.29
N GLY A 399 20.19 1.36 -32.81
CA GLY A 399 21.30 2.25 -32.51
C GLY A 399 21.34 2.71 -31.05
N SER A 400 22.21 3.68 -30.80
CA SER A 400 22.43 4.29 -29.48
C SER A 400 22.44 5.82 -29.63
N VAL A 401 22.12 6.53 -28.56
CA VAL A 401 22.28 7.99 -28.48
C VAL A 401 23.76 8.38 -28.68
N LEU A 402 24.67 7.49 -28.31
CA LEU A 402 26.10 7.65 -28.52
C LEU A 402 26.50 6.95 -29.83
N PRO A 403 26.89 7.69 -30.89
CA PRO A 403 27.18 7.12 -32.22
C PRO A 403 28.25 6.02 -32.22
N TRP A 404 29.17 6.06 -31.25
CA TRP A 404 30.27 5.12 -31.07
C TRP A 404 29.93 3.87 -30.25
N LEU A 405 28.75 3.84 -29.61
CA LEU A 405 28.19 2.65 -28.95
C LEU A 405 27.16 1.95 -29.84
N ALA A 406 27.40 1.97 -31.16
CA ALA A 406 26.46 1.49 -32.16
C ALA A 406 26.00 0.05 -31.84
N SER A 407 24.68 -0.11 -31.66
CA SER A 407 24.00 -1.40 -31.58
C SER A 407 23.21 -1.59 -32.88
N GLU A 408 23.46 -2.67 -33.60
CA GLU A 408 22.67 -3.03 -34.78
C GLU A 408 21.24 -3.46 -34.42
N ASP A 409 21.06 -3.96 -33.19
CA ASP A 409 19.78 -4.40 -32.66
C ASP A 409 19.07 -3.30 -31.88
N SER A 410 17.73 -3.38 -31.84
CA SER A 410 16.94 -2.53 -30.96
C SER A 410 17.09 -2.95 -29.50
N ARG A 411 17.05 -1.97 -28.61
CA ARG A 411 17.22 -2.18 -27.16
C ARG A 411 16.08 -3.04 -26.59
N ARG A 412 16.43 -3.94 -25.69
CA ARG A 412 15.52 -4.80 -24.93
C ARG A 412 15.98 -4.87 -23.50
N ASP A 413 15.11 -4.48 -22.58
CA ASP A 413 15.38 -4.51 -21.15
C ASP A 413 14.52 -5.56 -20.46
N ARG A 414 15.10 -6.17 -19.43
CA ARG A 414 14.44 -7.06 -18.49
C ARG A 414 14.68 -6.51 -17.10
N THR A 415 13.62 -6.02 -16.46
CA THR A 415 13.70 -5.48 -15.10
C THR A 415 13.01 -6.43 -14.13
N GLN A 416 13.72 -6.82 -13.08
CA GLN A 416 13.19 -7.64 -11.99
C GLN A 416 13.16 -6.79 -10.73
N THR A 417 12.02 -6.77 -10.06
CA THR A 417 11.86 -6.08 -8.77
C THR A 417 11.37 -7.08 -7.73
N PHE A 418 12.09 -7.21 -6.63
CA PHE A 418 11.68 -8.01 -5.48
C PHE A 418 11.57 -7.13 -4.24
N GLY A 419 10.48 -7.27 -3.50
CA GLY A 419 10.16 -6.51 -2.31
C GLY A 419 9.78 -7.39 -1.13
N ILE A 420 10.31 -7.05 0.05
CA ILE A 420 9.87 -7.59 1.34
C ILE A 420 9.40 -6.42 2.19
N SER A 421 8.29 -6.59 2.90
CA SER A 421 7.86 -5.65 3.94
C SER A 421 7.55 -6.34 5.25
N LEU A 422 7.85 -5.67 6.36
CA LEU A 422 7.61 -6.14 7.71
C LEU A 422 7.10 -4.97 8.57
N TYR A 423 6.02 -5.20 9.31
CA TYR A 423 5.55 -4.29 10.34
C TYR A 423 4.86 -5.05 11.47
N ASN A 424 4.68 -4.40 12.61
CA ASN A 424 3.94 -4.96 13.74
C ASN A 424 2.68 -4.13 14.03
N ARG A 425 1.50 -4.75 13.89
CA ARG A 425 0.18 -4.16 14.14
C ARG A 425 -0.05 -3.81 15.61
N GLY A 426 0.58 -4.53 16.53
CA GLY A 426 0.51 -4.27 17.97
C GLY A 426 1.41 -3.12 18.44
N PHE A 427 2.35 -2.68 17.61
CA PHE A 427 3.22 -1.55 17.91
C PHE A 427 2.79 -0.32 17.12
N THR A 428 2.22 0.66 17.82
CA THR A 428 1.82 1.93 17.22
C THR A 428 2.38 3.10 18.01
N VAL A 429 2.79 4.15 17.31
CA VAL A 429 3.16 5.46 17.86
C VAL A 429 2.16 6.46 17.30
N GLN A 430 1.33 7.03 18.17
CA GLN A 430 0.23 7.95 17.79
C GLN A 430 -0.70 7.40 16.68
N GLY A 431 -0.95 6.08 16.67
CA GLY A 431 -1.80 5.41 15.67
C GLY A 431 -1.09 4.99 14.38
N PHE A 432 0.21 5.21 14.27
CA PHE A 432 1.04 4.78 13.14
C PHE A 432 1.96 3.62 13.55
N SER A 433 2.02 2.56 12.74
CA SER A 433 3.01 1.50 12.89
C SER A 433 4.20 1.74 11.97
N PRO A 434 5.44 1.59 12.46
CA PRO A 434 6.61 1.58 11.60
C PRO A 434 6.56 0.34 10.70
N LYS A 435 6.80 0.55 9.41
CA LYS A 435 6.87 -0.49 8.39
C LYS A 435 8.19 -0.39 7.67
N LEU A 436 8.97 -1.46 7.76
CA LEU A 436 10.19 -1.62 7.00
C LEU A 436 9.85 -2.22 5.64
N VAL A 437 10.36 -1.65 4.56
CA VAL A 437 10.28 -2.20 3.21
C VAL A 437 11.69 -2.28 2.65
N VAL A 438 12.04 -3.41 2.06
CA VAL A 438 13.30 -3.59 1.33
C VAL A 438 12.96 -3.96 -0.09
N THR A 439 13.49 -3.22 -1.06
CA THR A 439 13.27 -3.47 -2.49
C THR A 439 14.61 -3.61 -3.18
N ARG A 440 14.78 -4.70 -3.93
CA ARG A 440 15.89 -4.93 -4.84
C ARG A 440 15.36 -4.86 -6.26
N GLU A 441 16.01 -4.07 -7.09
CA GLU A 441 15.71 -3.93 -8.51
C GLU A 441 16.98 -4.22 -9.31
N THR A 442 16.85 -5.04 -10.34
CA THR A 442 17.92 -5.36 -11.28
C THR A 442 17.38 -5.19 -12.69
N ARG A 443 18.15 -4.51 -13.55
CA ARG A 443 17.84 -4.37 -14.98
C ARG A 443 18.97 -4.97 -15.78
N GLU A 444 18.61 -5.88 -16.68
CA GLU A 444 19.48 -6.45 -17.71
C GLU A 444 19.03 -5.91 -19.07
N SER A 445 19.98 -5.59 -19.94
CA SER A 445 19.77 -4.98 -21.24
C SER A 445 20.78 -5.52 -22.25
N ASN A 446 20.40 -5.56 -23.52
CA ASN A 446 21.35 -5.79 -24.61
C ASN A 446 22.10 -4.52 -25.04
N ALA A 447 21.75 -3.35 -24.47
CA ALA A 447 22.41 -2.09 -24.75
C ALA A 447 23.40 -1.74 -23.64
N GLN A 448 24.61 -1.32 -24.03
CA GLN A 448 25.64 -0.90 -23.08
C GLN A 448 25.18 0.28 -22.22
N LEU A 449 25.68 0.34 -20.98
CA LEU A 449 25.33 1.38 -20.01
C LEU A 449 23.86 1.42 -19.61
N GLN A 450 23.14 0.31 -19.77
CA GLN A 450 21.76 0.18 -19.32
C GLN A 450 21.60 -0.80 -18.17
N ASP A 451 22.58 -1.67 -17.91
CA ASP A 451 22.51 -2.62 -16.81
C ASP A 451 22.71 -1.94 -15.48
N TYR A 452 21.79 -2.15 -14.54
CA TYR A 452 21.96 -1.62 -13.20
C TYR A 452 21.38 -2.51 -12.12
N GLU A 453 21.89 -2.31 -10.92
CA GLU A 453 21.33 -2.85 -9.71
C GLU A 453 21.10 -1.76 -8.67
N LYS A 454 20.04 -1.96 -7.89
CA LYS A 454 19.58 -0.96 -6.92
C LYS A 454 18.91 -1.64 -5.74
N THR A 455 19.28 -1.24 -4.54
CA THR A 455 18.61 -1.65 -3.30
C THR A 455 18.14 -0.43 -2.54
N ARG A 456 16.83 -0.38 -2.27
CA ARG A 456 16.20 0.63 -1.45
C ARG A 456 15.68 0.01 -0.16
N VAL A 457 15.92 0.67 0.96
CA VAL A 457 15.31 0.33 2.25
C VAL A 457 14.45 1.50 2.66
N GLU A 458 13.19 1.28 3.01
CA GLU A 458 12.25 2.32 3.41
C GLU A 458 11.74 2.07 4.82
N LEU A 459 11.87 3.08 5.68
CA LEU A 459 11.16 3.13 6.95
C LEU A 459 9.93 4.02 6.77
N GLN A 460 8.76 3.39 6.64
CA GLN A 460 7.47 4.04 6.46
C GLN A 460 6.70 4.09 7.77
N PHE A 461 5.79 5.06 7.93
CA PHE A 461 4.82 5.08 9.02
C PHE A 461 3.41 4.89 8.46
N VAL A 462 2.80 3.75 8.75
CA VAL A 462 1.49 3.37 8.20
C VAL A 462 0.39 3.45 9.26
N ARG A 463 -0.72 4.10 8.94
CA ARG A 463 -1.87 4.18 9.83
C ARG A 463 -2.70 2.90 9.76
N LEU A 464 -2.73 2.15 10.86
CA LEU A 464 -3.46 0.88 10.96
C LEU A 464 -4.84 0.99 11.62
N LEU A 465 -5.06 2.05 12.43
CA LEU A 465 -6.27 2.29 13.24
C LEU A 465 -6.83 3.71 13.08
#